data_AF-A0A9E4AVX8-F1
#
_entry.id   AF-A0A9E4AVX8-F1
#
_cell.length_a   1.000
_cell.length_b   1.000
_cell.length_c   1.000
_cell.angle_alpha   90.00
_cell.angle_beta   90.00
_cell.angle_gamma   90.00
#
_symmetry.space_group_name_H-M   'P 1'
#
loop_
_entity.id
_entity.type
_entity.pdbx_description
1 polymer ?
#
loop_
_entity_poly.entity_id
_entity_poly.type
_entity_poly.pdbx_seq_one_letter_code
_entity_poly.pdbx_strand_id
1 'polypeptide(L)'
;MFIATGEFLRIWAVGYAGASTRARTLGAARDLVTTGPYRYVRNPLYIGNFLLSLGVCFVANVYWLVAVLMVGYLLQYLPIIVVEESCLMESCGQVYQTYRERVPRFIPQFPPYPYPSRHDFSWTRAFKSERRTLTAIVCVIGLIFARQLVDLL
;
A
#
# COMPACT_ATOMS: atom_id res chain seq x y z
N MET A 1 10.30 -2.72 -12.75
CA MET A 1 10.25 -1.43 -12.04
C MET A 1 9.00 -1.30 -11.17
N PHE A 2 7.78 -1.28 -11.73
CA PHE A 2 6.53 -1.07 -10.96
C PHE A 2 6.33 -2.04 -9.79
N ILE A 3 6.60 -3.34 -9.97
CA ILE A 3 6.46 -4.35 -8.90
C ILE A 3 7.37 -4.02 -7.71
N ALA A 4 8.65 -3.75 -7.96
CA ALA A 4 9.63 -3.45 -6.92
C ALA A 4 9.27 -2.15 -6.18
N THR A 5 8.88 -1.10 -6.91
CA THR A 5 8.43 0.17 -6.32
C THR A 5 7.17 0.00 -5.49
N GLY A 6 6.20 -0.77 -6.00
CA GLY A 6 4.95 -1.07 -5.30
C GLY A 6 5.20 -1.82 -3.99
N GLU A 7 6.03 -2.87 -4.03
CA GLU A 7 6.35 -3.66 -2.83
C GLU A 7 7.17 -2.85 -1.81
N PHE A 8 8.14 -2.07 -2.27
CA PHE A 8 8.89 -1.16 -1.40
C PHE A 8 7.96 -0.19 -0.66
N LEU A 9 7.02 0.44 -1.37
CA LEU A 9 6.06 1.37 -0.77
C LEU A 9 5.17 0.67 0.27
N ARG A 10 4.77 -0.58 0.02
CA ARG A 10 3.96 -1.38 0.95
C ARG A 10 4.76 -1.75 2.20
N ILE A 11 5.99 -2.25 2.04
CA ILE A 11 6.91 -2.54 3.16
C ILE A 11 7.14 -1.28 4.00
N TRP A 12 7.41 -0.14 3.34
CA TRP A 12 7.63 1.13 4.01
C TRP A 12 6.39 1.56 4.81
N ALA A 13 5.20 1.48 4.22
CA ALA A 13 3.95 1.86 4.87
C ALA A 13 3.60 0.93 6.05
N VAL A 14 3.64 -0.39 5.86
CA VAL A 14 3.26 -1.32 6.94
C VAL A 14 4.31 -1.38 8.05
N GLY A 15 5.57 -1.11 7.75
CA GLY A 15 6.59 -1.01 8.79
C GLY A 15 6.26 0.06 9.83
N TYR A 16 5.61 1.16 9.44
CA TYR A 16 5.09 2.18 10.37
C TYR A 16 3.71 1.82 10.93
N ALA A 17 2.76 1.47 10.06
CA ALA A 17 1.36 1.39 10.46
C ALA A 17 0.94 0.04 11.05
N GLY A 18 1.71 -1.03 10.81
CA GLY A 18 1.37 -2.39 11.22
C GLY A 18 0.12 -2.94 10.52
N ALA A 19 -0.47 -4.00 11.09
CA ALA A 19 -1.71 -4.61 10.55
C ALA A 19 -2.98 -3.79 10.84
N SER A 20 -2.85 -2.74 11.65
CA SER A 20 -3.89 -1.82 12.15
C SER A 20 -4.59 -1.02 11.04
N THR A 21 -3.99 -0.94 9.86
CA THR A 21 -4.59 -0.29 8.67
C THR A 21 -5.57 -1.16 7.93
N ARG A 22 -5.69 -2.45 8.26
CA ARG A 22 -6.65 -3.32 7.56
C ARG A 22 -8.02 -3.14 8.21
N ALA A 23 -9.02 -2.78 7.40
CA ALA A 23 -10.46 -2.68 7.76
C ALA A 23 -11.03 -3.77 8.70
N ARG A 24 -10.34 -4.91 8.89
CA ARG A 24 -10.73 -6.03 9.75
C ARG A 24 -10.63 -5.80 11.27
N THR A 25 -10.07 -4.68 11.72
CA THR A 25 -10.09 -4.32 13.14
C THR A 25 -11.02 -3.13 13.34
N LEU A 26 -12.32 -3.43 13.34
CA LEU A 26 -13.40 -2.52 13.74
C LEU A 26 -13.55 -2.67 15.27
N GLY A 27 -13.09 -1.69 16.05
CA GLY A 27 -13.32 -1.67 17.51
C GLY A 27 -12.16 -1.24 18.40
N ALA A 28 -10.92 -1.13 17.89
CA ALA A 28 -9.79 -0.57 18.65
C ALA A 28 -9.61 0.91 18.30
N ALA A 29 -9.27 1.74 19.29
CA ALA A 29 -8.83 3.11 19.06
C ALA A 29 -7.69 3.10 18.03
N ARG A 30 -7.94 3.70 16.85
CA ARG A 30 -6.94 3.77 15.78
C ARG A 30 -6.06 4.97 16.03
N ASP A 31 -4.81 4.75 16.40
CA ASP A 31 -3.82 5.81 16.39
C ASP A 31 -3.54 6.26 14.95
N LEU A 32 -3.56 7.58 14.73
CA LEU A 32 -3.27 8.16 13.43
C LEU A 32 -1.76 8.05 13.12
N VAL A 33 -1.44 7.34 12.05
CA VAL A 33 -0.07 7.22 11.54
C VAL A 33 0.20 8.34 10.54
N THR A 34 1.10 9.24 10.91
CA THR A 34 1.56 10.35 10.03
C THR A 34 3.08 10.32 9.81
N THR A 35 3.72 9.15 9.94
CA THR A 35 5.16 8.93 9.68
C THR A 35 5.43 8.14 8.42
N GLY A 36 6.68 8.17 7.95
CA GLY A 36 7.10 7.47 6.74
C GLY A 36 6.32 7.94 5.49
N PRO A 37 5.78 7.03 4.67
CA PRO A 37 5.09 7.40 3.44
C PRO A 37 3.77 8.15 3.70
N TYR A 38 3.18 8.00 4.90
CA TYR A 38 1.96 8.71 5.29
C TYR A 38 2.17 10.23 5.38
N ARG A 39 3.41 10.70 5.44
CA ARG A 39 3.70 12.15 5.37
C ARG A 39 3.44 12.77 4.00
N TYR A 40 3.42 11.94 2.96
CA TYR A 40 3.33 12.38 1.56
C TYR A 40 1.94 12.08 0.98
N VAL A 41 1.31 11.00 1.42
CA VAL A 41 0.01 10.56 0.90
C VAL A 41 -0.72 9.75 1.95
N ARG A 42 -2.05 9.87 2.03
CA ARG A 42 -2.84 9.17 3.07
C ARG A 42 -2.95 7.66 2.88
N ASN A 43 -2.90 7.21 1.63
CA ASN A 43 -3.21 5.84 1.23
C ASN A 43 -2.05 5.14 0.49
N PRO A 44 -0.81 5.14 1.03
CA PRO A 44 0.37 4.61 0.33
C PRO A 44 0.28 3.11 0.05
N LEU A 45 -0.39 2.35 0.92
CA LEU A 45 -0.62 0.91 0.71
C LEU A 45 -1.41 0.61 -0.56
N TYR A 46 -2.47 1.39 -0.81
CA TYR A 46 -3.33 1.21 -1.96
C TYR A 46 -2.61 1.61 -3.25
N ILE A 47 -1.79 2.66 -3.21
CA ILE A 47 -0.88 3.01 -4.32
C ILE A 47 0.10 1.87 -4.60
N GLY A 48 0.68 1.28 -3.56
CA GLY A 48 1.55 0.11 -3.70
C GLY A 48 0.84 -1.08 -4.34
N ASN A 49 -0.40 -1.38 -3.93
CA ASN A 49 -1.21 -2.43 -4.56
C ASN A 49 -1.48 -2.15 -6.04
N PHE A 50 -1.78 -0.89 -6.39
CA PHE A 50 -1.97 -0.50 -7.78
C PHE A 50 -0.69 -0.70 -8.61
N LEU A 51 0.47 -0.29 -8.08
CA LEU A 51 1.77 -0.46 -8.73
C LEU A 51 2.15 -1.93 -8.94
N LEU A 52 1.85 -2.80 -7.96
CA LEU A 52 2.04 -4.24 -8.11
C LEU A 52 1.22 -4.78 -9.28
N SER A 53 -0.09 -4.51 -9.30
CA SER A 53 -0.98 -5.00 -10.35
C SER A 53 -0.61 -4.41 -11.72
N LEU A 54 -0.23 -3.13 -11.78
CA LEU A 54 0.27 -2.49 -12.99
C LEU A 54 1.54 -3.19 -13.50
N GLY A 55 2.47 -3.51 -12.61
CA GLY A 55 3.67 -4.26 -12.94
C GLY A 55 3.39 -5.63 -13.54
N VAL A 56 2.36 -6.33 -13.06
CA VAL A 56 1.92 -7.63 -13.64
C VAL A 56 1.43 -7.44 -15.08
N CYS A 57 0.61 -6.43 -15.37
CA CYS A 57 0.15 -6.15 -16.73
C CYS A 57 1.32 -5.92 -17.70
N PHE A 58 2.35 -5.20 -17.26
CA PHE A 58 3.55 -4.94 -18.07
C PHE A 58 4.41 -6.19 -18.27
N VAL A 59 4.62 -7.00 -17.23
CA VAL A 59 5.38 -8.26 -17.34
C VAL A 59 4.68 -9.26 -18.25
N ALA A 60 3.33 -9.30 -18.20
CA ALA A 60 2.53 -10.17 -19.06
C ALA A 60 2.35 -9.62 -20.48
N ASN A 61 2.81 -8.40 -20.78
CA ASN A 61 2.57 -7.70 -22.05
C ASN A 61 1.07 -7.55 -22.42
N VAL A 62 0.20 -7.39 -21.42
CA VAL A 62 -1.26 -7.26 -21.60
C VAL A 62 -1.71 -5.85 -21.22
N TYR A 63 -1.35 -4.86 -22.05
CA TYR A 63 -1.52 -3.44 -21.69
C TYR A 63 -2.98 -2.96 -21.65
N TRP A 64 -3.88 -3.57 -22.41
CA TRP A 64 -5.30 -3.21 -22.38
C TRP A 64 -5.94 -3.46 -21.00
N LEU A 65 -5.38 -4.40 -20.22
CA LEU A 65 -5.82 -4.64 -18.84
C LEU A 65 -5.55 -3.45 -17.92
N VAL A 66 -4.68 -2.50 -18.29
CA VAL A 66 -4.43 -1.31 -17.47
C VAL A 66 -5.70 -0.48 -17.28
N ALA A 67 -6.53 -0.34 -18.32
CA ALA A 67 -7.81 0.37 -18.22
C ALA A 67 -8.79 -0.36 -17.30
N VAL A 68 -8.91 -1.68 -17.46
CA VAL A 68 -9.74 -2.54 -16.59
C VAL A 68 -9.27 -2.47 -15.15
N LEU A 69 -7.96 -2.51 -14.94
CA LEU A 69 -7.31 -2.41 -13.65
C LEU A 69 -7.56 -1.05 -12.98
N MET A 70 -7.56 0.05 -13.74
CA MET A 70 -7.88 1.37 -13.21
C MET A 70 -9.33 1.42 -12.69
N VAL A 71 -10.28 0.91 -13.47
CA VAL A 71 -11.70 0.84 -13.06
C VAL A 71 -11.87 -0.09 -11.87
N GLY A 72 -11.29 -1.30 -11.93
CA GLY A 72 -11.33 -2.27 -10.84
C GLY A 72 -10.71 -1.74 -9.55
N TYR A 73 -9.61 -1.00 -9.66
CA TYR A 73 -8.97 -0.35 -8.51
C TYR A 73 -9.90 0.66 -7.85
N LEU A 74 -10.55 1.54 -8.63
CA LEU A 74 -11.50 2.51 -8.09
C LEU A 74 -12.71 1.81 -7.44
N LEU A 75 -13.28 0.80 -8.09
CA LEU A 75 -14.43 0.07 -7.56
C LEU A 75 -14.10 -0.70 -6.27
N GLN A 76 -12.91 -1.30 -6.21
CA GLN A 76 -12.50 -2.11 -5.06
C GLN A 76 -12.02 -1.24 -3.89
N TYR A 77 -11.09 -0.31 -4.14
CA TYR A 77 -10.36 0.36 -3.07
C TYR A 77 -10.96 1.69 -2.65
N LEU A 78 -11.65 2.42 -3.53
CA LEU A 78 -12.24 3.69 -3.14
C LEU A 78 -13.25 3.54 -1.99
N PRO A 79 -14.17 2.54 -2.00
CA PRO A 79 -15.10 2.34 -0.88
C PRO A 79 -14.37 1.99 0.42
N ILE A 80 -13.34 1.14 0.35
CA ILE A 80 -12.53 0.75 1.52
C ILE A 80 -11.85 1.97 2.12
N ILE A 81 -11.21 2.80 1.28
CA ILE A 81 -10.56 4.03 1.71
C ILE A 81 -11.57 4.98 2.35
N VAL A 82 -12.75 5.17 1.75
CA VAL A 82 -13.79 6.03 2.34
C VAL A 82 -14.19 5.55 3.74
N VAL A 83 -14.42 4.24 3.92
CA VAL A 83 -14.75 3.68 5.24
C VAL A 83 -13.60 3.88 6.23
N GLU A 84 -12.36 3.59 5.83
CA GLU A 84 -11.20 3.76 6.70
C GLU A 84 -10.98 5.23 7.11
N GLU A 85 -11.15 6.16 6.17
CA GLU A 85 -11.06 7.60 6.43
C GLU A 85 -12.19 8.09 7.34
N SER A 86 -13.41 7.56 7.21
CA SER A 86 -14.53 7.87 8.12
C SER A 86 -14.26 7.35 9.53
N CYS A 87 -13.78 6.10 9.69
CA CYS A 87 -13.39 5.58 10.99
C CYS A 87 -12.26 6.39 11.65
N LEU A 88 -11.30 6.88 10.85
CA LEU A 88 -10.25 7.79 11.35
C LEU A 88 -10.83 9.14 11.77
N MET A 89 -11.82 9.66 11.05
CA MET A 89 -12.52 10.88 11.45
C MET A 89 -13.27 10.70 12.78
N GLU A 90 -13.97 9.58 12.95
CA GLU A 90 -14.71 9.27 14.19
C GLU A 90 -13.78 9.08 15.39
N SER A 91 -12.63 8.41 15.20
CA SER A 91 -11.72 8.07 16.30
C SER A 91 -10.70 9.16 16.63
N CYS A 92 -10.18 9.88 15.63
CA CYS A 92 -9.12 10.89 15.81
C CYS A 92 -9.63 12.34 15.72
N GLY A 93 -10.87 12.55 15.25
CA GLY A 93 -11.51 13.86 15.17
C GLY A 93 -10.65 14.92 14.47
N GLN A 94 -10.48 16.05 15.16
CA GLN A 94 -9.77 17.22 14.64
C GLN A 94 -8.33 16.92 14.17
N VAL A 95 -7.65 15.99 14.84
CA VAL A 95 -6.27 15.60 14.49
C VAL A 95 -6.22 15.00 13.08
N TYR A 96 -7.19 14.13 12.75
CA TYR A 96 -7.28 13.56 11.41
C TYR A 96 -7.76 14.59 10.39
N GLN A 97 -8.67 15.50 10.75
CA GLN A 97 -9.10 16.57 9.86
C GLN A 97 -7.92 17.46 9.40
N THR A 98 -7.09 17.94 10.34
CA THR A 98 -5.91 18.76 10.01
C THR A 98 -4.91 17.99 9.13
N TYR A 99 -4.72 16.70 9.39
CA TYR A 99 -3.89 15.86 8.54
C TYR A 99 -4.48 15.67 7.14
N ARG A 100 -5.79 15.43 7.03
CA ARG A 100 -6.51 15.24 5.76
C ARG A 100 -6.49 16.48 4.87
N GLU A 101 -6.63 17.67 5.44
CA GLU A 101 -6.56 18.94 4.71
C GLU A 101 -5.17 19.17 4.11
N ARG A 102 -4.14 18.66 4.77
CA ARG A 102 -2.74 18.88 4.40
C ARG A 102 -2.11 17.70 3.70
N VAL A 103 -2.75 16.54 3.56
CA VAL A 103 -2.15 15.37 2.91
C VAL A 103 -3.16 14.79 1.92
N PRO A 104 -2.85 14.75 0.63
CA PRO A 104 -3.75 14.24 -0.40
C PRO A 104 -4.01 12.74 -0.27
N ARG A 105 -5.11 12.31 -0.88
CA ARG A 105 -5.56 10.91 -0.82
C ARG A 105 -4.66 9.97 -1.62
N PHE A 106 -4.26 10.36 -2.83
CA PHE A 106 -3.60 9.48 -3.81
C PHE A 106 -2.31 10.03 -4.43
N ILE A 107 -2.23 11.34 -4.64
CA ILE A 107 -1.08 11.96 -5.33
C ILE A 107 -0.11 12.42 -4.24
N PRO A 108 1.14 11.93 -4.17
CA PRO A 108 2.09 12.39 -3.15
C PRO A 108 2.32 13.90 -3.22
N GLN A 109 2.40 14.54 -2.06
CA GLN A 109 2.73 15.97 -1.98
C GLN A 109 4.17 16.21 -1.53
N PHE A 110 4.67 17.40 -1.84
CA PHE A 110 5.94 17.92 -1.33
C PHE A 110 5.76 19.41 -1.01
N PRO A 111 6.24 19.90 0.16
CA PRO A 111 7.01 19.20 1.20
C PRO A 111 6.17 18.20 2.03
N PRO A 112 6.81 17.28 2.78
CA PRO A 112 6.10 16.31 3.62
C PRO A 112 5.33 16.99 4.76
N TYR A 113 4.27 16.34 5.22
CA TYR A 113 3.53 16.76 6.42
C TYR A 113 4.48 16.99 7.61
N PRO A 114 4.45 18.17 8.26
CA PRO A 114 5.48 18.57 9.22
C PRO A 114 5.36 17.90 10.61
N TYR A 115 4.22 17.27 10.92
CA TYR A 115 3.94 16.73 12.26
C TYR A 115 3.89 15.18 12.26
N PRO A 116 5.06 14.50 12.32
CA PRO A 116 5.10 13.05 12.41
C PRO A 116 4.56 12.54 13.75
N SER A 117 3.73 11.49 13.70
CA SER A 117 3.27 10.71 14.86
C SER A 117 4.42 9.93 15.51
N ARG A 118 4.26 9.43 16.74
CA ARG A 118 5.28 8.64 17.47
C ARG A 118 5.46 7.18 16.99
N HIS A 119 5.11 6.88 15.75
CA HIS A 119 5.23 5.52 15.21
C HIS A 119 6.61 5.30 14.61
N ASP A 120 7.34 4.32 15.15
CA ASP A 120 8.63 3.88 14.64
C ASP A 120 8.48 2.75 13.60
N PHE A 121 9.48 2.64 12.73
CA PHE A 121 9.53 1.57 11.74
C PHE A 121 9.85 0.23 12.41
N SER A 122 9.11 -0.82 12.05
CA SER A 122 9.32 -2.17 12.55
C SER A 122 9.45 -3.18 11.42
N TRP A 123 10.63 -3.76 11.30
CA TRP A 123 10.93 -4.85 10.35
C TRP A 123 10.03 -6.06 10.57
N THR A 124 9.82 -6.46 11.82
CA THR A 124 8.97 -7.61 12.17
C THR A 124 7.54 -7.41 11.67
N ARG A 125 7.00 -6.19 11.78
CA ARG A 125 5.66 -5.86 11.25
C ARG A 125 5.63 -5.89 9.73
N ALA A 126 6.61 -5.26 9.08
CA ALA A 126 6.70 -5.20 7.63
C ALA A 126 6.80 -6.61 7.00
N PHE A 127 7.70 -7.46 7.48
CA PHE A 127 7.84 -8.81 6.93
C PHE A 127 6.64 -9.70 7.26
N LYS A 128 6.04 -9.58 8.46
CA LYS A 128 4.86 -10.37 8.83
C LYS A 128 3.64 -10.00 7.98
N SER A 129 3.46 -8.71 7.68
CA SER A 129 2.34 -8.24 6.86
C SER A 129 2.47 -8.63 5.40
N GLU A 130 3.70 -8.63 4.89
CA GLU A 130 4.04 -8.87 3.47
C GLU A 130 4.48 -10.31 3.18
N ARG A 131 4.44 -11.22 4.16
CA ARG A 131 4.85 -12.61 3.94
C ARG A 131 4.17 -13.25 2.73
N ARG A 132 2.87 -12.99 2.53
CA ARG A 132 2.10 -13.55 1.40
C ARG A 132 2.59 -13.03 0.05
N THR A 133 2.82 -11.73 -0.07
CA THR A 133 3.29 -11.12 -1.33
C THR A 133 4.73 -11.50 -1.61
N LEU A 134 5.60 -11.50 -0.59
CA LEU A 134 6.98 -11.95 -0.72
C LEU A 134 7.06 -13.42 -1.14
N THR A 135 6.28 -14.31 -0.54
CA THR A 135 6.22 -15.72 -0.96
C THR A 135 5.74 -15.85 -2.41
N ALA A 136 4.70 -15.12 -2.81
CA ALA A 136 4.22 -15.15 -4.19
C ALA A 136 5.29 -14.67 -5.19
N ILE A 137 5.99 -13.58 -4.89
CA ILE A 137 7.07 -13.06 -5.73
C ILE A 137 8.19 -14.10 -5.88
N VAL A 138 8.64 -14.71 -4.78
CA VAL A 138 9.69 -15.74 -4.81
C VAL A 138 9.24 -16.96 -5.62
N CYS A 139 8.00 -17.42 -5.45
CA CYS A 139 7.46 -18.54 -6.23
C CYS A 139 7.41 -18.22 -7.73
N VAL A 140 6.94 -17.02 -8.12
CA VAL A 140 6.88 -16.62 -9.53
C VAL A 140 8.28 -16.52 -10.14
N ILE A 141 9.25 -15.93 -9.44
CA ILE A 141 10.65 -15.88 -9.89
C ILE A 141 11.22 -17.28 -10.06
N GLY A 142 10.99 -18.17 -9.08
CA GLY A 142 11.42 -19.56 -9.14
C GLY A 142 10.82 -20.31 -10.33
N LEU A 143 9.53 -20.12 -10.63
CA LEU A 143 8.86 -20.72 -11.78
C LEU A 143 9.41 -20.20 -13.12
N ILE A 144 9.67 -18.89 -13.23
CA ILE A 144 10.27 -18.30 -14.43
C ILE A 144 11.66 -18.88 -14.66
N PHE A 145 12.49 -18.94 -13.60
CA PHE A 145 13.83 -19.50 -13.69
C PHE A 145 13.82 -20.99 -14.06
N ALA A 146 12.93 -21.77 -13.44
CA ALA A 146 12.76 -23.19 -13.76
C ALA A 146 12.35 -23.40 -15.23
N ARG A 147 11.42 -22.59 -15.73
CA ARG A 147 11.02 -22.62 -17.15
C ARG A 147 12.19 -22.31 -18.08
N GLN A 148 12.95 -21.27 -17.79
CA GLN A 148 14.14 -20.91 -18.57
C GLN A 148 15.19 -22.03 -18.59
N LEU A 149 15.39 -22.72 -17.46
CA LEU A 149 16.30 -23.86 -17.38
C LEU A 149 15.84 -25.04 -18.24
N VAL A 150 14.53 -25.33 -18.23
CA VAL A 150 13.95 -26.38 -19.09
C VAL A 150 14.06 -26.01 -20.57
N ASP A 151 13.83 -24.75 -20.92
CA ASP A 151 13.96 -24.27 -22.31
C ASP A 151 15.43 -24.28 -22.82
N LEU A 152 16.42 -24.39 -21.91
CA LEU A 152 17.85 -24.47 -22.22
C LEU A 152 18.39 -25.91 -22.34
N LEU A 153 17.64 -26.91 -21.87
CA LEU A 153 18.00 -28.34 -21.91
C LEU A 153 17.40 -29.02 -23.15
#